data_AF-A0A0K8Q203-F1
#
_entry.id   AF-A0A0K8Q203-F1
#
_cell.length_a   1.000
_cell.length_b   1.000
_cell.length_c   1.000
_cell.angle_alpha   90.00
_cell.angle_beta   90.00
_cell.angle_gamma   90.00
#
_symmetry.space_group_name_H-M   'P 1'
#
loop_
_entity.id
_entity.type
_entity.pdbx_description
1 polymer ?
#
loop_
_entity_poly.entity_id
_entity_poly.type
_entity_poly.pdbx_seq_one_letter_code
_entity_poly.pdbx_strand_id
1 'polypeptide(L)' 'MYLAAVDALNMYPEDCLAFEDSEAGAAAARSAGLKVIAVPASHDQQPTADLICDSLEAAALLDWVDSWA' A
#
# COMPACT_ATOMS: atom_id res chain seq x y z
N MET A 1 6.19 -11.99 -3.46
CA MET A 1 6.76 -11.39 -2.24
C MET A 1 5.67 -11.24 -1.18
N TYR A 2 4.61 -10.48 -1.46
CA TYR A 2 3.56 -10.17 -0.48
C TYR A 2 2.86 -11.36 0.18
N LEU A 3 2.46 -12.39 -0.57
CA LEU A 3 1.86 -13.59 0.04
C LEU A 3 2.76 -14.22 1.10
N ALA A 4 4.06 -14.33 0.82
CA ALA A 4 5.01 -14.86 1.80
C ALA A 4 5.21 -13.93 3.01
N ALA A 5 5.07 -12.60 2.84
CA ALA A 5 5.11 -11.65 3.95
C ALA A 5 3.85 -11.77 4.83
N VAL A 6 2.66 -11.90 4.22
CA VAL A 6 1.39 -12.16 4.91
C VAL A 6 1.48 -13.46 5.71
N ASP A 7 1.97 -14.54 5.09
CA ASP A 7 2.18 -15.82 5.76
C ASP A 7 3.14 -15.70 6.95
N ALA A 8 4.25 -14.94 6.79
CA ALA A 8 5.21 -14.70 7.87
C ALA A 8 4.65 -13.86 9.03
N LEU A 9 3.71 -12.96 8.74
CA LEU A 9 2.96 -12.20 9.75
C LEU A 9 1.85 -13.01 10.41
N ASN A 10 1.50 -14.18 9.85
CA ASN A 10 0.38 -15.01 10.29
C ASN A 10 -0.95 -14.21 10.33
N MET A 11 -1.18 -13.41 9.29
CA MET A 11 -2.35 -12.57 9.11
C MET A 11 -3.11 -12.95 7.83
N TYR A 12 -4.32 -12.42 7.67
CA TYR A 12 -5.02 -12.47 6.39
C TYR A 12 -4.60 -11.30 5.49
N PRO A 13 -4.58 -11.47 4.15
CA PRO A 13 -4.23 -10.38 3.23
C PRO A 13 -5.06 -9.11 3.41
N GLU A 14 -6.36 -9.26 3.69
CA GLU A 14 -7.30 -8.16 3.93
C GLU A 14 -7.00 -7.34 5.18
N ASP A 15 -6.29 -7.93 6.15
CA ASP A 15 -5.84 -7.28 7.38
C ASP A 15 -4.43 -6.67 7.23
N CYS A 16 -3.82 -6.77 6.05
CA CYS A 16 -2.48 -6.28 5.76
C CYS A 16 -2.49 -5.03 4.88
N LEU A 17 -1.54 -4.13 5.14
CA LEU A 17 -1.30 -2.91 4.37
C LEU A 17 0.10 -2.92 3.78
N ALA A 18 0.21 -2.62 2.48
CA ALA A 18 1.48 -2.42 1.79
C ALA A 18 1.73 -0.93 1.54
N PHE A 19 2.97 -0.49 1.76
CA PHE A 19 3.49 0.78 1.26
C PHE A 19 4.37 0.50 0.04
N GLU A 20 4.13 1.19 -1.07
CA GLU A 20 4.82 0.93 -2.33
C GLU A 20 5.20 2.22 -3.06
N ASP A 21 6.38 2.25 -3.66
CA ASP A 21 6.90 3.41 -4.41
C ASP A 21 6.88 3.20 -5.92
N SER A 22 6.43 2.03 -6.38
CA SER A 22 6.42 1.64 -7.79
C SER A 22 5.08 1.05 -8.25
N GLU A 23 4.77 1.19 -9.54
CA GLU A 23 3.56 0.58 -10.13
C GLU A 23 3.58 -0.95 -10.06
N ALA A 24 4.74 -1.55 -10.31
CA ALA A 24 4.90 -3.01 -10.29
C ALA A 24 4.69 -3.57 -8.88
N GLY A 25 5.25 -2.90 -7.87
CA GLY A 25 5.08 -3.28 -6.48
C GLY A 25 3.64 -3.12 -5.99
N ALA A 26 3.01 -1.97 -6.27
CA ALA A 26 1.60 -1.75 -5.95
C ALA A 26 0.68 -2.78 -6.61
N ALA A 27 0.92 -3.11 -7.89
CA ALA A 27 0.18 -4.16 -8.59
C ALA A 27 0.37 -5.55 -7.95
N ALA A 28 1.59 -5.87 -7.51
CA ALA A 28 1.88 -7.12 -6.82
C ALA A 28 1.19 -7.21 -5.45
N ALA A 29 1.16 -6.11 -4.68
CA ALA A 29 0.48 -6.05 -3.39
C ALA A 29 -1.03 -6.24 -3.54
N ARG A 30 -1.66 -5.54 -4.48
CA ARG A 30 -3.09 -5.71 -4.79
C ARG A 30 -3.42 -7.11 -5.26
N SER A 31 -2.57 -7.70 -6.10
CA SER A 31 -2.77 -9.07 -6.59
C SER A 31 -2.69 -10.11 -5.47
N ALA A 32 -1.99 -9.78 -4.38
CA ALA A 32 -1.92 -10.60 -3.16
C ALA A 32 -3.08 -10.34 -2.19
N GLY A 33 -3.99 -9.40 -2.48
CA GLY A 33 -5.17 -9.10 -1.66
C GLY A 33 -4.98 -8.01 -0.61
N LEU A 34 -3.82 -7.33 -0.61
CA LEU A 34 -3.53 -6.28 0.38
C LEU A 34 -4.15 -4.95 -0.02
N LYS A 35 -4.46 -4.12 0.98
CA LYS A 35 -4.61 -2.67 0.80
C LYS A 35 -3.25 -2.06 0.46
N VAL A 36 -3.24 -0.97 -0.31
CA VAL A 36 -2.00 -0.32 -0.77
C VAL A 36 -2.05 1.18 -0.55
N ILE A 37 -1.02 1.71 0.11
CA ILE A 37 -0.66 3.13 0.09
C ILE A 37 0.52 3.29 -0.86
N ALA A 38 0.37 4.09 -1.91
CA ALA A 38 1.47 4.40 -2.81
C ALA A 38 2.15 5.72 -2.41
N VAL A 39 3.49 5.69 -2.38
CA VAL A 39 4.37 6.87 -2.24
C VAL A 39 5.31 6.90 -3.44
N PRO A 40 4.84 7.29 -4.65
CA PRO A 40 5.57 7.05 -5.89
C PRO A 40 6.94 7.73 -5.89
N ALA A 41 7.97 7.01 -6.34
CA ALA A 41 9.32 7.54 -6.44
C ALA A 41 9.45 8.69 -7.47
N SER A 42 8.48 8.79 -8.38
CA SER A 42 8.38 9.83 -9.40
C SER A 42 6.92 10.23 -9.65
N HIS A 43 6.69 11.52 -9.92
CA HIS A 43 5.35 12.09 -10.11
C HIS A 43 4.65 11.64 -11.40
N ASP A 44 5.36 11.00 -12.32
CA ASP A 44 4.79 10.44 -13.55
C ASP A 44 4.16 9.06 -13.33
N GLN A 45 4.45 8.39 -12.22
CA GLN A 45 3.83 7.13 -11.86
C GLN A 45 2.45 7.36 -11.26
N GLN A 46 1.50 6.51 -11.64
CA GLN A 46 0.17 6.47 -11.05
C GLN A 46 -0.19 5.04 -10.63
N PRO A 47 0.47 4.50 -9.58
CA PRO A 47 0.19 3.16 -9.11
C PRO A 47 -1.27 3.06 -8.65
N THR A 48 -1.93 1.97 -9.01
CA THR A 48 -3.27 1.68 -8.49
C THR A 48 -3.16 1.40 -6.99
N ALA A 49 -3.74 2.26 -6.14
CA ALA A 49 -3.64 2.18 -4.67
C ALA A 49 -4.94 2.67 -4.01
N ASP A 50 -5.11 2.39 -2.71
CA ASP A 50 -6.19 2.92 -1.87
C ASP A 50 -5.95 4.39 -1.48
N LEU A 51 -4.68 4.78 -1.38
CA LEU A 51 -4.24 6.17 -1.25
C LEU A 51 -2.94 6.35 -2.05
N ILE A 52 -2.81 7.51 -2.69
CA ILE A 52 -1.53 7.97 -3.25
C ILE A 52 -1.16 9.26 -2.51
N CYS A 53 0.01 9.29 -1.90
CA CYS A 53 0.58 10.49 -1.31
C CYS A 53 2.04 10.68 -1.78
N ASP A 54 2.55 11.90 -1.64
CA ASP A 54 3.92 12.26 -2.03
C ASP A 54 4.94 12.03 -0.90
N SER A 55 4.46 11.76 0.31
CA SER A 55 5.29 11.55 1.50
C SER A 55 4.56 10.69 2.54
N LEU A 56 5.33 9.94 3.33
CA LEU A 56 4.85 9.26 4.54
C LEU A 56 4.49 10.25 5.67
N GLU A 57 4.87 11.52 5.53
CA GLU A 57 4.50 12.59 6.46
C GLU A 57 3.21 13.32 6.05
N ALA A 58 2.57 12.90 4.95
CA ALA A 58 1.38 13.56 4.44
C ALA A 58 0.22 13.48 5.45
N ALA A 59 -0.42 14.62 5.73
CA ALA A 59 -1.61 14.66 6.59
C ALA A 59 -2.73 13.74 6.08
N ALA A 60 -2.88 13.65 4.75
CA ALA A 60 -3.85 12.75 4.11
C ALA A 60 -3.61 11.26 4.45
N LEU A 61 -2.37 10.85 4.73
CA LEU A 61 -2.08 9.49 5.19
C LEU A 61 -2.60 9.28 6.62
N LEU A 62 -2.39 10.25 7.51
CA LEU A 62 -2.91 10.18 8.88
C LEU A 62 -4.44 10.14 8.89
N ASP A 63 -5.07 11.02 8.10
CA ASP A 63 -6.53 11.04 7.93
C ASP A 63 -7.06 9.69 7.39
N TRP A 64 -6.32 9.07 6.45
CA TRP A 64 -6.68 7.77 5.91
C TRP A 64 -6.56 6.66 6.97
N VAL A 65 -5.47 6.65 7.75
CA VAL A 65 -5.26 5.67 8.82
C VAL A 65 -6.36 5.77 9.87
N ASP A 66 -6.80 6.97 10.23
CA ASP A 66 -7.90 7.19 11.17
C ASP A 66 -9.24 6.65 10.64
N SER A 67 -9.37 6.51 9.31
CA SER A 67 -10.55 5.94 8.65
C SER A 67 -10.44 4.43 8.39
N TRP A 68 -9.27 3.82 8.63
CA TRP A 68 -9.04 2.41 8.36
C TRP A 68 -9.71 1.55 9.43
N ALA A 69 -10.86 0.99 9.06
CA ALA A 69 -11.59 -0.04 9.81
C ALA A 69 -11.50 -1.40 9.12
#